data_AF-A0A074ZC34-F1
#
_entry.id   AF-A0A074ZC34-F1
#
_cell.length_a   1.000
_cell.length_b   1.000
_cell.length_c   1.000
_cell.angle_alpha   90.00
_cell.angle_beta   90.00
_cell.angle_gamma   90.00
#
_symmetry.space_group_name_H-M   'P 1'
#
loop_
_entity.id
_entity.type
_entity.pdbx_description
1 polymer ?
#
loop_
_entity_poly.entity_id
_entity_poly.type
_entity_poly.pdbx_seq_one_letter_code
_entity_poly.pdbx_strand_id
1 'polypeptide(L)'
;MSGSTGGSKVSLGPKLMNQGGKAMDAFLEAFFALDADNREVISLKDLRTYSQENNIEEGFPETFLRVFDTDNTGQITLDQFCKTLGLIPKQAREFRRRRTLELIEALTPSDLEIVHDDIDQEIKVKILQMFLDDLREAGRATNVDAQLLDESAQKLRQYLEQRYGRTWHIVVSINQQLAWFSYCPGYMFHFCLGRFAVLIWKTPWV
;
A
#
# COMPACT_ATOMS: atom_id res chain seq x y z
N MET A 1 37.37 -57.24 -2.76
CA MET A 1 38.09 -56.12 -2.13
C MET A 1 37.39 -54.83 -2.51
N SER A 2 36.61 -54.30 -1.56
CA SER A 2 36.14 -52.91 -1.47
C SER A 2 37.33 -51.94 -1.62
N GLY A 3 37.25 -50.74 -2.19
CA GLY A 3 36.15 -49.78 -2.34
C GLY A 3 36.68 -48.44 -1.81
N SER A 4 36.55 -47.35 -2.56
CA SER A 4 36.44 -45.96 -2.05
C SER A 4 36.56 -44.96 -3.21
N THR A 5 35.42 -44.54 -3.76
CA THR A 5 35.27 -43.32 -4.55
C THR A 5 34.96 -42.16 -3.61
N GLY A 6 35.91 -41.22 -3.49
CA GLY A 6 35.71 -39.96 -2.75
C GLY A 6 34.86 -38.98 -3.55
N GLY A 7 33.60 -38.79 -3.14
CA GLY A 7 32.73 -37.76 -3.69
C GLY A 7 33.03 -36.39 -3.06
N SER A 8 33.55 -35.45 -3.84
CA SER A 8 33.57 -34.03 -3.47
C SER A 8 32.16 -33.45 -3.61
N LYS A 9 31.49 -33.24 -2.47
CA LYS A 9 30.31 -32.38 -2.37
C LYS A 9 30.74 -30.94 -2.72
N VAL A 10 30.32 -30.46 -3.89
CA VAL A 10 30.37 -29.02 -4.19
C VAL A 10 29.27 -28.34 -3.38
N SER A 11 29.67 -27.73 -2.27
CA SER A 11 28.83 -26.84 -1.47
C SER A 11 28.52 -25.57 -2.27
N LEU A 12 27.31 -25.47 -2.82
CA LEU A 12 26.77 -24.22 -3.36
C LEU A 12 26.55 -23.24 -2.21
N GLY A 13 27.52 -22.36 -2.00
CA GLY A 13 27.53 -21.38 -0.91
C GLY A 13 26.56 -20.19 -1.12
N PRO A 14 26.36 -19.37 -0.06
CA PRO A 14 25.30 -18.36 0.09
C PRO A 14 25.32 -17.16 -0.87
N LYS A 15 26.25 -17.10 -1.83
CA LYS A 15 26.34 -15.99 -2.80
C LYS A 15 25.27 -16.03 -3.91
N LEU A 16 24.77 -17.22 -4.27
CA LEU A 16 23.68 -17.38 -5.24
C LEU A 16 22.30 -17.06 -4.64
N MET A 17 22.08 -17.33 -3.35
CA MET A 17 20.85 -16.96 -2.64
C MET A 17 20.68 -15.43 -2.52
N ASN A 18 21.78 -14.68 -2.39
CA ASN A 18 21.71 -13.22 -2.22
C ASN A 18 21.41 -12.46 -3.53
N GLN A 19 21.72 -13.04 -4.70
CA GLN A 19 21.31 -12.47 -6.00
C GLN A 19 19.88 -12.87 -6.38
N GLY A 20 19.46 -14.10 -6.02
CA GLY A 20 18.08 -14.55 -6.20
C GLY A 20 17.07 -13.75 -5.37
N GLY A 21 17.45 -13.34 -4.14
CA GLY A 21 16.61 -12.48 -3.29
C GLY A 21 16.32 -11.11 -3.90
N LYS A 22 17.35 -10.43 -4.44
CA LYS A 22 17.16 -9.10 -5.06
C LYS A 22 16.29 -9.14 -6.31
N ALA A 23 16.44 -10.18 -7.13
CA ALA A 23 15.59 -10.34 -8.31
C ALA A 23 14.14 -10.65 -7.91
N MET A 24 13.94 -11.51 -6.91
CA MET A 24 12.62 -11.81 -6.35
C MET A 24 11.92 -10.55 -5.82
N ASP A 25 12.63 -9.74 -5.04
CA ASP A 25 12.08 -8.50 -4.46
C ASP A 25 11.68 -7.52 -5.59
N ALA A 26 12.50 -7.38 -6.63
CA ALA A 26 12.19 -6.51 -7.77
C ALA A 26 10.90 -6.94 -8.53
N PHE A 27 10.66 -8.24 -8.69
CA PHE A 27 9.41 -8.73 -9.31
C PHE A 27 8.18 -8.44 -8.44
N LEU A 28 8.30 -8.62 -7.12
CA LEU A 28 7.22 -8.32 -6.18
C LEU A 28 6.94 -6.82 -6.10
N GLU A 29 7.99 -6.00 -6.11
CA GLU A 29 7.86 -4.54 -6.17
C GLU A 29 7.14 -4.08 -7.43
N ALA A 30 7.46 -4.68 -8.59
CA ALA A 30 6.76 -4.40 -9.83
C ALA A 30 5.27 -4.79 -9.76
N PHE A 31 4.96 -5.95 -9.18
CA PHE A 31 3.56 -6.34 -8.97
C PHE A 31 2.83 -5.34 -8.07
N PHE A 32 3.42 -4.90 -6.95
CA PHE A 32 2.78 -3.94 -6.05
C PHE A 32 2.66 -2.54 -6.65
N ALA A 33 3.55 -2.16 -7.57
CA ALA A 33 3.43 -0.91 -8.31
C ALA A 33 2.23 -0.93 -9.27
N LEU A 34 1.95 -2.09 -9.88
CA LEU A 34 0.78 -2.32 -10.73
C LEU A 34 -0.51 -2.47 -9.91
N ASP A 35 -0.46 -3.20 -8.78
CA ASP A 35 -1.53 -3.34 -7.80
C ASP A 35 -1.47 -2.21 -6.76
N ALA A 36 -1.44 -0.96 -7.25
CA ALA A 36 -1.35 0.28 -6.47
C ALA A 36 -2.48 0.44 -5.43
N ASP A 37 -3.48 -0.42 -5.58
CA ASP A 37 -4.79 -0.31 -5.03
C ASP A 37 -5.01 -1.44 -3.98
N ASN A 38 -4.10 -2.43 -3.92
CA ASN A 38 -4.06 -3.57 -3.00
C ASN A 38 -5.26 -4.52 -3.12
N ARG A 39 -5.71 -4.81 -4.36
CA ARG A 39 -6.71 -5.88 -4.57
C ARG A 39 -6.09 -7.26 -4.65
N GLU A 40 -4.76 -7.35 -4.69
CA GLU A 40 -4.04 -8.55 -5.13
C GLU A 40 -4.43 -8.97 -6.55
N VAL A 41 -4.95 -8.03 -7.36
CA VAL A 41 -5.48 -8.29 -8.71
C VAL A 41 -5.20 -7.11 -9.63
N ILE A 42 -4.45 -7.37 -10.70
CA ILE A 42 -4.11 -6.41 -11.74
C ILE A 42 -5.05 -6.62 -12.93
N SER A 43 -5.75 -5.57 -13.33
CA SER A 43 -6.59 -5.55 -14.54
C SER A 43 -5.85 -4.96 -15.74
N LEU A 44 -6.38 -5.17 -16.95
CA LEU A 44 -5.87 -4.50 -18.16
C LEU A 44 -5.87 -2.97 -18.03
N LYS A 45 -6.84 -2.41 -17.29
CA LYS A 45 -6.90 -0.97 -17.02
C LYS A 45 -5.70 -0.54 -16.18
N ASP A 46 -5.36 -1.29 -15.14
CA ASP A 46 -4.23 -0.98 -14.25
C ASP A 46 -2.90 -1.00 -15.04
N LEU A 47 -2.72 -2.01 -15.91
CA LEU A 47 -1.55 -2.10 -16.80
C LEU A 47 -1.46 -0.90 -17.77
N ARG A 48 -2.58 -0.48 -18.37
CA ARG A 48 -2.61 0.67 -19.28
C ARG A 48 -2.32 1.97 -18.57
N THR A 49 -2.91 2.19 -17.41
CA THR A 49 -2.63 3.37 -16.57
C THR A 49 -1.15 3.42 -16.22
N TYR A 50 -0.58 2.32 -15.73
CA TYR A 50 0.84 2.25 -15.41
C TYR A 50 1.75 2.49 -16.63
N SER A 51 1.39 1.94 -17.80
CA SER A 51 2.16 2.13 -19.04
C SER A 51 2.18 3.59 -19.50
N GLN A 52 1.04 4.26 -19.40
CA GLN A 52 0.90 5.68 -19.76
C GLN A 52 1.68 6.59 -18.80
N GLU A 53 1.59 6.32 -17.49
CA GLU A 53 2.27 7.13 -16.47
C GLU A 53 3.80 6.98 -16.50
N ASN A 54 4.30 5.79 -16.90
CA ASN A 54 5.73 5.47 -16.88
C ASN A 54 6.38 5.44 -18.27
N ASN A 55 5.69 5.89 -19.32
CA ASN A 55 6.16 5.87 -20.71
C ASN A 55 6.67 4.48 -21.17
N ILE A 56 5.93 3.43 -20.82
CA ILE A 56 6.23 2.05 -21.21
C ILE A 56 5.61 1.78 -22.58
N GLU A 57 6.25 0.90 -23.36
CA GLU A 57 5.83 0.49 -24.70
C GLU A 57 4.33 0.08 -24.77
N GLU A 58 3.64 0.52 -25.81
CA GLU A 58 2.20 0.28 -26.00
C GLU A 58 1.78 -1.20 -25.96
N GLY A 59 2.67 -2.12 -26.35
CA GLY A 59 2.39 -3.56 -26.34
C GLY A 59 2.61 -4.26 -24.99
N PHE A 60 3.10 -3.53 -23.97
CA PHE A 60 3.35 -4.09 -22.64
C PHE A 60 2.09 -4.66 -21.98
N PRO A 61 0.95 -3.94 -21.90
CA PRO A 61 -0.25 -4.44 -21.20
C PRO A 61 -0.73 -5.79 -21.74
N GLU A 62 -0.85 -5.91 -23.06
CA GLU A 62 -1.33 -7.13 -23.73
C GLU A 62 -0.32 -8.28 -23.58
N THR A 63 0.98 -7.98 -23.66
CA THR A 63 2.04 -8.99 -23.46
C THR A 63 2.07 -9.49 -22.03
N PHE A 64 1.98 -8.58 -21.05
CA PHE A 64 1.99 -8.92 -19.64
C PHE A 64 0.75 -9.77 -19.28
N LEU A 65 -0.43 -9.38 -19.76
CA LEU A 65 -1.65 -10.16 -19.60
C LEU A 65 -1.49 -11.58 -20.17
N ARG A 66 -1.00 -11.70 -21.41
CA ARG A 66 -0.80 -13.01 -22.07
C ARG A 66 0.14 -13.94 -21.30
N VAL A 67 1.13 -13.39 -20.58
CA VAL A 67 2.11 -14.18 -19.82
C VAL A 67 1.57 -14.63 -18.47
N PHE A 68 0.82 -13.77 -17.77
CA PHE A 68 0.46 -14.00 -16.38
C PHE A 68 -1.01 -14.39 -16.14
N ASP A 69 -1.93 -14.08 -17.06
CA ASP A 69 -3.35 -14.47 -16.99
C ASP A 69 -3.54 -15.87 -17.61
N THR A 70 -3.04 -16.90 -16.92
CA THR A 70 -3.06 -18.29 -17.43
C THR A 70 -4.48 -18.83 -17.67
N ASP A 71 -5.47 -18.25 -17.00
CA ASP A 71 -6.85 -18.69 -17.01
C ASP A 71 -7.72 -17.86 -17.98
N ASN A 72 -7.12 -16.87 -18.68
CA ASN A 72 -7.78 -15.94 -19.62
C ASN A 72 -8.99 -15.21 -19.02
N THR A 73 -8.87 -14.77 -17.77
CA THR A 73 -9.92 -14.07 -17.04
C THR A 73 -9.97 -12.57 -17.36
N GLY A 74 -8.94 -12.04 -18.03
CA GLY A 74 -8.69 -10.62 -18.22
C GLY A 74 -8.07 -9.93 -17.00
N GLN A 75 -7.68 -10.71 -15.98
CA GLN A 75 -7.11 -10.22 -14.73
C GLN A 75 -5.94 -11.11 -14.29
N ILE A 76 -4.95 -10.53 -13.62
CA ILE A 76 -3.80 -11.24 -13.07
C ILE A 76 -3.86 -11.14 -11.56
N THR A 77 -4.11 -12.28 -10.90
CA THR A 77 -4.06 -12.37 -9.44
C THR A 77 -2.62 -12.50 -8.93
N LEU A 78 -2.37 -12.13 -7.66
CA LEU A 78 -1.08 -12.32 -7.02
C LEU A 78 -0.65 -13.80 -7.04
N ASP A 79 -1.58 -14.72 -6.82
CA ASP A 79 -1.32 -16.15 -6.83
C ASP A 79 -0.90 -16.65 -8.23
N GLN A 80 -1.55 -16.19 -9.30
CA GLN A 80 -1.15 -16.49 -10.69
C GLN A 80 0.25 -15.92 -10.99
N PHE A 81 0.48 -14.65 -10.63
CA PHE A 81 1.78 -14.01 -10.81
C PHE A 81 2.91 -14.78 -10.12
N CYS A 82 2.69 -15.15 -8.85
CA CYS A 82 3.64 -15.94 -8.08
C CYS A 82 3.87 -17.32 -8.71
N LYS A 83 2.81 -18.01 -9.13
CA LYS A 83 2.89 -19.33 -9.76
C LYS A 83 3.75 -19.30 -11.03
N THR A 84 3.57 -18.30 -11.89
CA THR A 84 4.32 -18.15 -13.14
C THR A 84 5.82 -17.90 -12.89
N LEU A 85 6.17 -17.16 -11.84
CA LEU A 85 7.56 -16.86 -11.47
C LEU A 85 8.20 -17.87 -10.51
N GLY A 86 7.47 -18.90 -10.08
CA GLY A 86 7.94 -19.86 -9.07
C GLY A 86 8.10 -19.26 -7.66
N LEU A 87 7.36 -18.19 -7.36
CA LEU A 87 7.31 -17.53 -6.05
C LEU A 87 6.24 -18.14 -5.15
N ILE A 88 6.36 -17.88 -3.85
CA ILE A 88 5.40 -18.35 -2.85
C ILE A 88 4.46 -17.19 -2.47
N PRO A 89 3.13 -17.29 -2.74
CA PRO A 89 2.18 -16.20 -2.46
C PRO A 89 2.20 -15.70 -1.01
N LYS A 90 2.38 -16.61 -0.05
CA LYS A 90 2.51 -16.23 1.37
C LYS A 90 3.74 -15.34 1.61
N GLN A 91 4.87 -15.62 0.98
CA GLN A 91 6.08 -14.79 1.12
C GLN A 91 5.90 -13.43 0.44
N ALA A 92 5.19 -13.37 -0.69
CA ALA A 92 4.83 -12.12 -1.34
C ALA A 92 3.98 -11.23 -0.42
N ARG A 93 2.94 -11.80 0.22
CA ARG A 93 2.10 -11.06 1.18
C ARG A 93 2.89 -10.58 2.40
N GLU A 94 3.77 -11.41 2.95
CA GLU A 94 4.66 -11.00 4.06
C GLU A 94 5.66 -9.92 3.64
N PHE A 95 6.16 -9.97 2.40
CA PHE A 95 7.04 -8.94 1.85
C PHE A 95 6.29 -7.61 1.72
N ARG A 96 5.06 -7.62 1.19
CA ARG A 96 4.18 -6.43 1.16
C ARG A 96 3.97 -5.87 2.56
N ARG A 97 3.53 -6.70 3.50
CA ARG A 97 3.27 -6.31 4.89
C ARG A 97 4.49 -5.65 5.53
N ARG A 98 5.68 -6.22 5.35
CA ARG A 98 6.92 -5.67 5.91
C ARG A 98 7.23 -4.30 5.32
N ARG A 99 7.16 -4.16 4.00
CA ARG A 99 7.34 -2.88 3.30
C ARG A 99 6.36 -1.82 3.79
N THR A 100 5.09 -2.19 3.98
CA THR A 100 4.05 -1.28 4.46
C THR A 100 4.31 -0.82 5.90
N LEU A 101 4.77 -1.73 6.77
CA LEU A 101 5.19 -1.38 8.13
C LEU A 101 6.40 -0.44 8.15
N GLU A 102 7.41 -0.69 7.33
CA GLU A 102 8.59 0.18 7.17
C GLU A 102 8.19 1.58 6.67
N LEU A 103 7.24 1.67 5.73
CA LEU A 103 6.70 2.94 5.27
C LEU A 103 5.94 3.67 6.37
N ILE A 104 5.11 2.98 7.15
CA ILE A 104 4.41 3.59 8.28
C ILE A 104 5.42 4.14 9.29
N GLU A 105 6.45 3.38 9.63
CA GLU A 105 7.50 3.83 10.55
C GLU A 105 8.22 5.08 10.02
N ALA A 106 8.57 5.10 8.73
CA ALA A 106 9.26 6.23 8.09
C ALA A 106 8.37 7.48 7.97
N LEU A 107 7.07 7.31 7.74
CA LEU A 107 6.11 8.40 7.57
C LEU A 107 5.58 8.92 8.91
N THR A 108 5.59 8.10 9.96
CA THR A 108 4.99 8.44 11.25
C THR A 108 5.85 9.48 11.97
N PRO A 109 5.31 10.69 12.18
CA PRO A 109 5.95 11.71 13.01
C PRO A 109 6.19 11.22 14.44
N SER A 110 7.26 11.71 15.08
CA SER A 110 7.43 11.51 16.53
C SER A 110 6.38 12.23 17.36
N ASP A 111 5.76 13.28 16.82
CA ASP A 111 4.70 14.09 17.45
C ASP A 111 3.27 13.64 17.04
N LEU A 112 3.15 12.50 16.36
CA LEU A 112 1.85 11.89 16.04
C LEU A 112 1.40 11.02 17.20
N GLU A 113 0.32 11.42 17.87
CA GLU A 113 -0.30 10.62 18.92
C GLU A 113 -1.50 9.87 18.36
N ILE A 114 -1.43 8.55 18.35
CA ILE A 114 -2.54 7.72 17.88
C ILE A 114 -3.54 7.55 19.03
N VAL A 115 -4.78 8.00 18.82
CA VAL A 115 -5.86 7.85 19.79
C VAL A 115 -6.61 6.55 19.57
N HIS A 116 -6.90 6.21 18.31
CA HIS A 116 -7.49 4.94 17.92
C HIS A 116 -7.05 4.55 16.51
N ASP A 117 -6.76 3.28 16.32
CA ASP A 117 -6.26 2.73 15.05
C ASP A 117 -6.95 1.40 14.75
N ASP A 118 -7.93 1.46 13.88
CA ASP A 118 -8.61 0.31 13.28
C ASP A 118 -8.72 0.57 11.78
N ILE A 119 -7.60 0.90 11.15
CA ILE A 119 -7.53 1.15 9.71
C ILE A 119 -6.56 0.16 9.05
N ASP A 120 -6.90 -0.29 7.84
CA ASP A 120 -5.98 -1.10 7.04
C ASP A 120 -4.65 -0.35 6.81
N GLN A 121 -3.54 -1.10 6.90
CA GLN A 121 -2.20 -0.52 6.87
C GLN A 121 -1.87 0.21 5.56
N GLU A 122 -2.38 -0.26 4.43
CA GLU A 122 -2.16 0.41 3.14
C GLU A 122 -2.93 1.73 3.07
N ILE A 123 -4.17 1.74 3.59
CA ILE A 123 -4.97 2.95 3.69
C ILE A 123 -4.28 3.94 4.63
N LYS A 124 -3.73 3.45 5.76
CA LYS A 124 -2.94 4.25 6.69
C LYS A 124 -1.78 4.94 5.99
N VAL A 125 -0.96 4.19 5.24
CA VAL A 125 0.15 4.76 4.46
C VAL A 125 -0.33 5.90 3.56
N LYS A 126 -1.46 5.71 2.86
CA LYS A 126 -2.01 6.76 1.97
C LYS A 126 -2.49 7.99 2.74
N ILE A 127 -3.15 7.83 3.88
CA ILE A 127 -3.51 8.95 4.74
C ILE A 127 -2.26 9.69 5.21
N LEU A 128 -1.24 8.97 5.67
CA LEU A 128 0.00 9.57 6.13
C LEU A 128 0.70 10.37 5.02
N GLN A 129 0.82 9.79 3.82
CA GLN A 129 1.45 10.41 2.65
C GLN A 129 0.69 11.63 2.11
N MET A 130 -0.65 11.59 2.11
CA MET A 130 -1.45 12.61 1.46
C MET A 130 -1.84 13.77 2.39
N PHE A 131 -1.75 13.60 3.71
CA PHE A 131 -2.41 14.51 4.66
C PHE A 131 -1.50 15.07 5.76
N LEU A 132 -0.48 14.33 6.21
CA LEU A 132 0.33 14.79 7.36
C LEU A 132 1.12 16.05 7.08
N ASP A 133 1.71 16.17 5.90
CA ASP A 133 2.53 17.34 5.55
C ASP A 133 1.68 18.62 5.48
N ASP A 134 0.46 18.51 4.93
CA ASP A 134 -0.50 19.61 4.89
C ASP A 134 -1.00 19.99 6.29
N LEU A 135 -1.25 19.02 7.17
CA LEU A 135 -1.58 19.28 8.58
C LEU A 135 -0.45 20.02 9.29
N ARG A 136 0.81 19.64 9.04
CA ARG A 136 1.97 20.32 9.63
C ARG A 136 2.12 21.73 9.11
N GLU A 137 2.01 21.93 7.81
CA GLU A 137 2.08 23.26 7.19
C GLU A 137 0.99 24.18 7.76
N ALA A 138 -0.27 23.71 7.79
CA ALA A 138 -1.39 24.47 8.35
C ALA A 138 -1.22 24.80 9.84
N GLY A 139 -0.45 23.98 10.57
CA GLY A 139 -0.16 24.17 12.00
C GLY A 139 1.02 25.11 12.30
N ARG A 140 1.87 25.43 11.32
CA ARG A 140 3.03 26.33 11.50
C ARG A 140 2.61 27.78 11.71
N ALA A 141 1.56 28.22 11.04
CA ALA A 141 1.07 29.59 11.14
C ALA A 141 0.34 29.84 12.48
N THR A 142 0.37 31.09 12.95
CA THR A 142 -0.37 31.49 14.16
C THR A 142 -1.88 31.27 13.97
N ASN A 143 -2.38 31.63 12.78
CA ASN A 143 -3.73 31.33 12.33
C ASN A 143 -3.69 30.04 11.49
N VAL A 144 -4.60 29.12 11.78
CA VAL A 144 -4.72 27.87 11.02
C VAL A 144 -5.14 28.18 9.59
N ASP A 145 -4.42 27.63 8.62
CA ASP A 145 -4.80 27.68 7.21
C ASP A 145 -5.95 26.70 6.95
N ALA A 146 -7.17 27.17 7.18
CA ALA A 146 -8.37 26.38 6.99
C ALA A 146 -8.61 26.02 5.51
N GLN A 147 -8.12 26.83 4.57
CA GLN A 147 -8.30 26.58 3.14
C GLN A 147 -7.43 25.41 2.69
N LEU A 148 -6.15 25.41 3.07
CA LEU A 148 -5.23 24.30 2.79
C LEU A 148 -5.78 22.97 3.36
N LEU A 149 -6.27 23.00 4.60
CA LEU A 149 -6.83 21.81 5.25
C LEU A 149 -8.11 21.31 4.57
N ASP A 150 -9.00 22.21 4.13
CA ASP A 150 -10.22 21.83 3.42
C ASP A 150 -9.89 21.19 2.06
N GLU A 151 -9.00 21.82 1.27
CA GLU A 151 -8.55 21.29 -0.02
C GLU A 151 -7.89 19.91 0.13
N SER A 152 -7.02 19.77 1.14
CA SER A 152 -6.33 18.51 1.42
C SER A 152 -7.29 17.41 1.92
N ALA A 153 -8.20 17.74 2.83
CA ALA A 153 -9.22 16.80 3.33
C ALA A 153 -10.17 16.36 2.20
N GLN A 154 -10.59 17.27 1.32
CA GLN A 154 -11.43 16.93 0.16
C GLN A 154 -10.69 16.00 -0.81
N LYS A 155 -9.42 16.27 -1.10
CA LYS A 155 -8.59 15.41 -1.96
C LYS A 155 -8.44 14.01 -1.37
N LEU A 156 -8.13 13.91 -0.07
CA LEU A 156 -8.03 12.63 0.62
C LEU A 156 -9.36 11.88 0.61
N ARG A 157 -10.47 12.57 0.92
CA ARG A 157 -11.80 11.97 0.89
C ARG A 157 -12.16 11.42 -0.50
N GLN A 158 -11.92 12.20 -1.56
CA GLN A 158 -12.20 11.76 -2.93
C GLN A 158 -11.39 10.51 -3.30
N TYR A 159 -10.11 10.49 -2.92
CA TYR A 159 -9.26 9.31 -3.10
C TYR A 159 -9.84 8.08 -2.40
N LEU A 160 -10.20 8.22 -1.11
CA LEU A 160 -10.73 7.13 -0.30
C LEU A 160 -12.08 6.63 -0.82
N GLU A 161 -12.97 7.53 -1.24
CA GLU A 161 -14.28 7.18 -1.80
C GLU A 161 -14.18 6.47 -3.15
N GLN A 162 -13.29 6.95 -4.03
CA GLN A 162 -13.08 6.35 -5.35
C GLN A 162 -12.50 4.93 -5.23
N ARG A 163 -11.63 4.74 -4.23
CA ARG A 163 -10.81 3.54 -4.10
C ARG A 163 -11.42 2.47 -3.19
N TYR A 164 -11.95 2.88 -2.04
CA TYR A 164 -12.46 1.98 -0.99
C TYR A 164 -13.98 2.09 -0.81
N GLY A 165 -14.65 2.82 -1.71
CA GLY A 165 -16.10 3.00 -1.73
C GLY A 165 -16.59 4.06 -0.77
N ARG A 166 -17.82 4.52 -1.00
CA ARG A 166 -18.49 5.55 -0.18
C ARG A 166 -19.13 4.96 1.09
N THR A 167 -19.37 5.74 2.14
CA THR A 167 -19.08 7.17 2.32
C THR A 167 -18.02 7.37 3.41
N TRP A 168 -17.04 8.24 3.14
CA TRP A 168 -15.96 8.57 4.08
C TRP A 168 -16.21 9.94 4.72
N HIS A 169 -15.84 10.05 6.00
CA HIS A 169 -15.91 11.27 6.78
C HIS A 169 -14.52 11.61 7.30
N ILE A 170 -14.17 12.89 7.23
CA ILE A 170 -12.92 13.43 7.74
C ILE A 170 -13.28 14.66 8.57
N VAL A 171 -12.87 14.65 9.84
CA VAL A 171 -13.08 15.76 10.77
C VAL A 171 -11.72 16.19 11.28
N VAL A 172 -11.38 17.45 11.03
CA VAL A 172 -10.20 18.10 11.61
C VAL A 172 -10.69 19.11 12.63
N SER A 173 -10.24 18.98 13.86
CA SER A 173 -10.58 19.91 14.94
C SER A 173 -9.32 20.42 15.62
N ILE A 174 -9.43 21.57 16.30
CA ILE A 174 -8.38 22.13 17.13
C ILE A 174 -8.79 21.93 18.59
N ASN A 175 -7.90 21.36 19.40
CA ASN A 175 -8.14 20.97 20.80
C ASN A 175 -8.96 19.66 20.96
N GLN A 176 -9.94 19.67 21.86
CA GLN A 176 -10.66 18.48 22.30
C GLN A 176 -11.96 18.30 21.53
N GLN A 177 -12.29 17.03 21.27
CA GLN A 177 -13.56 16.63 20.69
C GLN A 177 -14.09 15.38 21.38
N LEU A 178 -15.42 15.29 21.43
CA LEU A 178 -16.14 14.12 21.89
C LEU A 178 -17.05 13.66 20.76
N ALA A 179 -16.93 12.40 20.36
CA ALA A 179 -17.70 11.84 19.27
C ALA A 179 -18.17 10.43 19.60
N TRP A 180 -19.41 10.13 19.22
CA TRP A 180 -19.97 8.78 19.18
C TRP A 180 -20.52 8.53 17.80
N PHE A 181 -20.05 7.46 17.16
CA PHE A 181 -20.45 7.10 15.80
C PHE A 181 -20.23 5.61 15.58
N SER A 182 -20.86 5.09 14.53
CA SER A 182 -20.64 3.74 14.03
C SER A 182 -19.83 3.80 12.74
N TYR A 183 -18.96 2.83 12.54
CA TYR A 183 -18.08 2.78 11.38
C TYR A 183 -17.87 1.33 10.90
N CYS A 184 -17.41 1.17 9.66
CA CYS A 184 -17.03 -0.14 9.13
C CYS A 184 -15.72 -0.61 9.75
N PRO A 185 -15.62 -1.82 10.34
CA PRO A 185 -14.36 -2.35 10.88
C PRO A 185 -13.22 -2.28 9.86
N GLY A 186 -12.01 -1.92 10.30
CA GLY A 186 -10.85 -1.74 9.43
C GLY A 186 -10.80 -0.42 8.64
N TYR A 187 -11.70 0.52 8.92
CA TYR A 187 -11.77 1.83 8.26
C TYR A 187 -11.91 3.01 9.22
N MET A 188 -11.28 2.97 10.41
CA MET A 188 -11.27 4.09 11.36
C MET A 188 -9.86 4.43 11.81
N PHE A 189 -9.51 5.71 11.69
CA PHE A 189 -8.25 6.23 12.17
C PHE A 189 -8.46 7.56 12.89
N HIS A 190 -8.01 7.61 14.14
CA HIS A 190 -8.06 8.80 14.99
C HIS A 190 -6.68 9.07 15.57
N PHE A 191 -6.14 10.26 15.27
CA PHE A 191 -4.84 10.68 15.76
C PHE A 191 -4.82 12.18 16.04
N CYS A 192 -3.86 12.59 16.84
CA CYS A 192 -3.51 13.97 17.09
C CYS A 192 -2.15 14.26 16.46
N LEU A 193 -2.02 15.45 15.86
CA LEU A 193 -0.76 15.96 15.33
C LEU A 193 -0.65 17.44 15.67
N GLY A 194 0.29 17.79 16.55
CA GLY A 194 0.41 19.14 17.09
C GLY A 194 -0.88 19.58 17.79
N ARG A 195 -1.56 20.60 17.25
CA ARG A 195 -2.82 21.13 17.80
C ARG A 195 -4.08 20.53 17.18
N PHE A 196 -3.93 19.66 16.19
CA PHE A 196 -5.05 19.08 15.46
C PHE A 196 -5.41 17.71 16.00
N ALA A 197 -6.71 17.47 16.16
CA ALA A 197 -7.26 16.15 16.37
C ALA A 197 -8.07 15.76 15.12
N VAL A 198 -7.70 14.64 14.49
CA VAL A 198 -8.19 14.22 13.19
C VAL A 198 -8.93 12.89 13.32
N LEU A 199 -10.19 12.85 12.90
CA LEU A 199 -10.99 11.61 12.81
C LEU A 199 -11.28 11.32 11.35
N ILE A 200 -10.95 10.11 10.93
CA ILE A 200 -11.23 9.61 9.59
C ILE A 200 -11.96 8.29 9.75
N TRP A 201 -13.17 8.17 9.20
CA TRP A 201 -13.88 6.90 9.21
C TRP A 201 -14.79 6.69 8.00
N LYS A 202 -15.03 5.42 7.68
CA LYS A 202 -16.06 5.01 6.71
C LYS A 202 -17.34 4.58 7.42
N THR A 203 -18.48 5.11 6.99
CA THR A 203 -19.79 4.66 7.50
C THR A 203 -20.34 3.50 6.68
N PRO A 204 -20.97 2.50 7.32
CA PRO A 204 -21.70 1.47 6.60
C PRO A 204 -22.87 2.10 5.84
N TRP A 205 -23.07 1.67 4.59
CA TRP A 205 -24.32 1.91 3.89
C TRP A 205 -25.38 0.99 4.49
N VAL A 206 -26.45 1.58 5.01
CA VAL A 206 -27.69 0.86 5.32
C VAL A 206 -28.50 0.73 4.04
#